data_AF-A0A2D6SQF8-F1
#
_entry.id   AF-A0A2D6SQF8-F1
#
_cell.length_a   1.000
_cell.length_b   1.000
_cell.length_c   1.000
_cell.angle_alpha   90.00
_cell.angle_beta   90.00
_cell.angle_gamma   90.00
#
_symmetry.space_group_name_H-M   'P 1'
#
loop_
_entity.id
_entity.type
_entity.pdbx_description
1 polymer ?
#
loop_
_entity_poly.entity_id
_entity_poly.type
_entity_poly.pdbx_seq_one_letter_code
_entity_poly.pdbx_strand_id
1 'polypeptide(L)'
;MLIVGILIGVVGFLLINNTFLNNPVINWSFVTSIFLWLLLIFVVILTDSNESIKEELGTIIKEHIGETRLLKKEITLLREVMSKKKK
;
A
#
# COMPACT_ATOMS: atom_id res chain seq x y z
N MET A 1 9.50 0.55 0.20
CA MET A 1 9.57 0.60 -1.28
C MET A 1 10.37 1.77 -1.88
N LEU A 2 10.70 2.84 -1.14
CA LEU A 2 11.37 4.04 -1.68
C LEU A 2 12.65 3.77 -2.49
N ILE A 3 13.53 2.91 -1.98
CA ILE A 3 14.79 2.53 -2.66
C ILE A 3 14.51 1.82 -3.99
N VAL A 4 13.49 0.97 -4.02
CA VAL A 4 13.07 0.23 -5.23
C VAL A 4 12.53 1.20 -6.28
N GLY A 5 11.71 2.17 -5.87
CA GLY A 5 11.22 3.22 -6.77
C GLY A 5 12.35 4.06 -7.38
N ILE A 6 13.34 4.44 -6.58
CA ILE A 6 14.52 5.19 -7.05
C ILE A 6 15.35 4.34 -8.03
N LEU A 7 15.58 3.05 -7.73
CA LEU A 7 16.30 2.14 -8.62
C LEU A 7 15.61 1.99 -9.98
N ILE A 8 14.29 1.81 -10.00
CA ILE A 8 13.50 1.69 -11.23
C ILE A 8 13.58 2.99 -12.05
N GLY A 9 13.54 4.15 -11.39
CA GLY A 9 13.71 5.45 -12.04
C GLY A 9 15.09 5.61 -12.69
N VAL A 10 16.16 5.28 -11.96
CA VAL A 10 17.54 5.38 -12.47
C VAL A 10 17.80 4.41 -13.62
N VAL A 11 17.42 3.14 -13.46
CA VAL A 11 17.58 2.12 -14.50
C VAL A 11 16.79 2.49 -15.75
N GLY A 12 15.56 2.98 -15.56
CA GLY A 12 14.73 3.48 -16.64
C GLY A 12 15.34 4.60 -17.45
N PHE A 13 15.80 5.62 -16.73
CA PHE A 13 16.47 6.75 -17.34
C PHE A 13 17.72 6.31 -18.11
N LEU A 14 18.53 5.43 -17.55
CA LEU A 14 19.73 4.90 -18.23
C LEU A 14 19.37 4.16 -19.53
N LEU A 15 18.35 3.30 -19.52
CA LEU A 15 17.92 2.54 -20.69
C LEU A 15 17.35 3.44 -21.80
N ILE A 16 16.51 4.41 -21.43
CA ILE A 16 15.93 5.36 -22.38
C ILE A 16 17.02 6.27 -22.95
N ASN A 17 17.92 6.79 -22.10
CA ASN A 17 19.02 7.64 -22.52
C ASN A 17 20.01 6.90 -23.42
N ASN A 18 20.34 5.64 -23.11
CA ASN A 18 21.19 4.81 -23.98
C ASN A 18 20.52 4.57 -25.34
N THR A 19 19.21 4.35 -25.37
CA THR A 19 18.45 4.21 -26.62
C THR A 19 18.50 5.48 -27.47
N PHE A 20 18.37 6.65 -26.83
CA PHE A 20 18.47 7.95 -27.49
C PHE A 20 19.88 8.25 -28.03
N LEU A 21 20.92 7.92 -27.27
CA LEU A 21 22.32 8.15 -27.69
C LEU A 21 22.71 7.32 -28.91
N ASN A 22 22.20 6.08 -29.02
CA ASN A 22 22.50 5.20 -30.14
C ASN A 22 21.69 5.54 -31.41
N ASN A 23 20.48 6.08 -31.25
CA ASN A 23 19.63 6.53 -32.35
C ASN A 23 18.94 7.84 -31.93
N PRO A 24 19.52 9.02 -32.27
CA PRO A 24 19.02 10.32 -31.82
C PRO A 24 17.69 10.75 -32.49
N VAL A 25 17.02 9.83 -33.18
CA VAL A 25 15.73 10.06 -33.81
C VAL A 25 14.63 9.68 -32.83
N ILE A 26 13.77 10.65 -32.51
CA ILE A 26 12.54 10.39 -31.76
C ILE A 26 11.63 9.56 -32.66
N ASN A 27 11.66 8.25 -32.47
CA ASN A 27 10.79 7.31 -33.15
C ASN A 27 9.57 6.99 -32.28
N TRP A 28 8.53 6.39 -32.88
CA TRP A 28 7.32 6.02 -32.14
C TRP A 28 7.61 5.01 -31.01
N SER A 29 8.59 4.12 -31.23
CA SER A 29 9.04 3.15 -30.22
C SER A 29 9.66 3.81 -28.98
N PHE A 30 10.28 4.98 -29.13
CA PHE A 30 10.89 5.73 -28.05
C PHE A 30 9.81 6.36 -27.17
N VAL A 31 8.80 6.95 -27.82
CA VAL A 31 7.63 7.51 -27.13
C VAL A 31 6.85 6.41 -26.39
N THR A 32 6.62 5.25 -27.01
CA THR A 32 5.96 4.13 -26.33
C THR A 32 6.79 3.56 -25.19
N SER A 33 8.12 3.53 -25.32
CA SER A 33 9.02 3.10 -24.23
C SER A 33 8.93 4.03 -23.03
N ILE A 34 8.97 5.35 -23.24
CA ILE A 34 8.77 6.34 -22.17
C ILE A 34 7.39 6.18 -21.51
N PHE A 35 6.34 6.02 -22.32
CA PHE A 35 4.98 5.85 -21.82
C PHE A 35 4.82 4.57 -20.98
N LEU A 36 5.36 3.44 -21.46
CA LEU A 36 5.39 2.18 -20.72
C LEU A 36 6.16 2.32 -19.40
N TRP A 37 7.24 3.11 -19.39
CA TRP A 37 8.01 3.33 -18.18
C TRP A 37 7.30 4.19 -17.14
N LEU A 38 6.58 5.22 -17.59
CA LEU A 38 5.67 5.99 -16.73
C LEU A 38 4.57 5.09 -16.14
N LEU A 39 4.00 4.21 -16.95
CA LEU A 39 2.99 3.25 -16.52
C LEU A 39 3.55 2.27 -15.49
N LEU A 40 4.77 1.77 -15.69
CA LEU A 40 5.46 0.91 -14.73
C LEU A 40 5.64 1.60 -13.38
N ILE A 41 6.13 2.84 -13.39
CA ILE A 41 6.28 3.66 -12.16
C ILE A 41 4.93 3.81 -11.45
N PHE A 42 3.86 4.09 -12.21
CA PHE A 42 2.52 4.20 -11.65
C PHE A 42 2.05 2.91 -10.95
N VAL A 43 2.26 1.75 -11.58
CA VAL A 43 1.89 0.44 -11.00
C VAL A 43 2.68 0.15 -9.72
N VAL A 44 3.96 0.50 -9.68
CA VAL A 44 4.81 0.32 -8.49
C VAL A 44 4.28 1.16 -7.32
N ILE A 45 3.96 2.44 -7.56
CA ILE A 45 3.38 3.33 -6.55
C ILE A 45 2.04 2.78 -6.04
N LEU A 46 1.19 2.31 -6.95
CA LEU A 46 -0.12 1.76 -6.60
C LEU A 46 0.01 0.50 -5.77
N THR A 47 1.00 -0.35 -6.07
CA THR A 47 1.27 -1.58 -5.33
C THR A 47 1.71 -1.27 -3.90
N ASP A 48 2.65 -0.35 -3.71
CA ASP A 48 3.12 0.11 -2.40
C ASP A 48 1.98 0.72 -1.58
N SER A 49 1.18 1.59 -2.20
CA SER A 49 0.03 2.22 -1.55
C SER A 49 -1.00 1.17 -1.10
N ASN A 50 -1.27 0.16 -1.92
CA ASN A 50 -2.22 -0.89 -1.60
C ASN A 50 -1.71 -1.81 -0.47
N GLU A 51 -0.40 -2.04 -0.38
CA GLU A 51 0.21 -2.77 0.73
C GLU A 51 0.06 -1.98 2.04
N SER A 52 0.41 -0.69 2.04
CA SER A 52 0.26 0.19 3.20
C SER A 52 -1.19 0.26 3.69
N ILE A 53 -2.15 0.44 2.78
CA ILE A 53 -3.58 0.52 3.12
C ILE A 53 -4.08 -0.78 3.76
N LYS A 54 -3.63 -1.94 3.26
CA LYS A 54 -4.03 -3.24 3.82
C LYS A 54 -3.49 -3.43 5.24
N GLU A 55 -2.26 -2.99 5.50
CA GLU A 55 -1.66 -3.09 6.83
C GLU A 55 -2.37 -2.19 7.84
N GLU A 56 -2.66 -0.95 7.45
CA GLU A 56 -3.41 0.00 8.28
C GLU A 56 -4.82 -0.51 8.60
N LEU A 57 -5.57 -0.97 7.59
CA LEU A 57 -6.90 -1.55 7.78
C LEU A 57 -6.87 -2.79 8.67
N GLY A 58 -5.87 -3.66 8.49
CA GLY A 58 -5.71 -4.85 9.32
C GLY A 58 -5.45 -4.51 10.80
N THR A 59 -4.71 -3.42 11.05
CA THR A 59 -4.45 -2.92 12.39
C THR A 59 -5.72 -2.37 13.04
N ILE A 60 -6.45 -1.51 12.33
CA ILE A 60 -7.72 -0.94 12.80
C ILE A 60 -8.74 -2.04 13.13
N ILE A 61 -8.88 -3.05 12.26
CA ILE A 61 -9.80 -4.18 12.49
C ILE A 61 -9.41 -4.96 13.75
N LYS A 62 -8.12 -5.21 13.98
CA LYS A 62 -7.65 -5.90 15.19
C LYS A 62 -7.95 -5.10 16.46
N GLU A 63 -7.72 -3.79 16.43
CA GLU A 63 -8.04 -2.90 17.56
C GLU A 63 -9.53 -2.92 17.85
N HIS A 64 -10.39 -2.73 16.84
CA HIS A 64 -11.85 -2.78 17.01
C HIS A 64 -12.36 -4.13 17.51
N ILE A 65 -11.77 -5.25 17.09
CA ILE A 65 -12.10 -6.57 17.64
C ILE A 65 -11.71 -6.66 19.12
N GLY A 66 -10.55 -6.11 19.49
CA GLY A 66 -10.09 -6.03 20.88
C GLY A 66 -11.04 -5.22 21.77
N GLU A 67 -11.39 -4.02 21.32
CA GLU A 67 -12.34 -3.13 22.00
C GLU A 67 -13.72 -3.79 22.16
N THR A 68 -14.26 -4.37 21.08
CA THR A 68 -15.55 -5.07 21.11
C THR A 68 -15.53 -6.25 22.08
N ARG A 69 -14.41 -6.97 22.18
CA ARG A 69 -14.25 -8.09 23.12
C ARG A 69 -14.21 -7.60 24.56
N LEU A 70 -13.54 -6.48 24.84
CA LEU A 70 -13.50 -5.87 26.17
C LEU A 70 -14.89 -5.40 26.59
N LEU A 71 -15.60 -4.69 25.71
CA LEU A 71 -16.98 -4.25 25.94
C LEU A 71 -17.91 -5.43 26.25
N LYS A 72 -17.82 -6.54 25.51
CA LYS A 72 -18.61 -7.75 25.78
C LYS A 72 -18.33 -8.33 27.17
N LYS A 73 -17.07 -8.35 27.61
CA LYS A 73 -16.70 -8.82 28.95
C LYS A 73 -17.28 -7.91 30.04
N GLU A 74 -17.18 -6.61 29.85
CA GLU A 74 -17.67 -5.62 30.80
C GLU A 74 -19.20 -5.69 30.96
N ILE A 75 -19.94 -5.80 29.86
CA ILE A 75 -21.39 -6.01 29.87
C ILE A 75 -21.76 -7.30 30.60
N THR A 76 -20.99 -8.38 30.40
CA THR A 76 -21.23 -9.67 31.05
C THR A 76 -21.02 -9.57 32.56
N LEU A 77 -19.92 -8.94 32.99
CA LEU A 77 -19.62 -8.71 34.41
C LEU A 77 -20.68 -7.82 35.07
N LEU A 78 -21.08 -6.73 34.43
CA LEU A 78 -22.16 -5.86 34.90
C LEU A 78 -23.47 -6.63 35.08
N ARG A 79 -23.82 -7.50 34.13
CA ARG A 79 -25.01 -8.34 34.21
C ARG A 79 -24.96 -9.31 35.40
N GLU A 80 -23.81 -9.93 35.66
CA GLU A 80 -23.62 -10.80 36.82
C GLU A 80 -23.74 -10.05 38.15
N VAL A 81 -23.13 -8.86 38.25
CA VAL A 81 -23.24 -8.00 39.45
C VAL A 81 -24.69 -7.60 39.70
N MET A 82 -25.40 -7.17 38.66
CA MET A 82 -26.83 -6.82 38.74
C MET A 82 -27.70 -8.02 39.15
N SER A 83 -27.39 -9.22 38.64
CA SER A 83 -28.09 -10.45 39.01
C SER A 83 -27.86 -10.85 40.47
N LYS A 84 -26.66 -10.63 41.02
CA LYS A 84 -26.35 -10.94 42.42
C LYS A 84 -26.98 -9.94 43.38
N LYS A 85 -27.09 -8.67 43.01
CA LYS A 85 -27.67 -7.60 43.85
C LYS A 85 -29.20 -7.69 44.01
N LYS A 86 -29.87 -8.51 43.19
CA LYS A 86 -31.33 -8.71 43.20
C LYS A 86 -31.78 -9.91 44.05
N LYS A 87 -30.83 -10.69 44.59
CA LYS A 87 -31.04 -11.74 45.59
C LYS A 87 -30.69 -11.21 46.98
#